data_AF-A0A7S3E503-F1
#
_entry.id   AF-A0A7S3E503-F1
#
_cell.length_a   1.000
_cell.length_b   1.000
_cell.length_c   1.000
_cell.angle_alpha   90.00
_cell.angle_beta   90.00
_cell.angle_gamma   90.00
#
_symmetry.space_group_name_H-M   'P 1'
#
loop_
_entity.id
_entity.type
_entity.pdbx_description
1 polymer ?
#
loop_
_entity_poly.entity_id
_entity_poly.type
_entity_poly.pdbx_seq_one_letter_code
_entity_poly.pdbx_strand_id
1 'polypeptide(L)'
;MIVSIRSQRYGMQKHLLKRSGYSRVMYLIEGDIDAHNNAQYARNACVHLQLNDGFTLLRTAGINDTLRTYKNLSKYVEELYSQFVGPAPPGSECVTMGALKSLLQSERTLTVQDMFKLQLQHIPGIGKQAAEAVVRNFPTPMRFWREAVLGPLGKRPETAETMHAAAKRLKTLPINQGLRTTVVGETKAKKILNCLLNVNFT
;
A
#
# COMPACT_ATOMS: atom_id res chain seq x y z
N MET A 1 -13.75 -15.95 2.89
CA MET A 1 -13.80 -14.47 3.08
C MET A 1 -13.35 -14.02 4.47
N ILE A 2 -13.98 -14.47 5.56
CA ILE A 2 -13.76 -13.95 6.93
C ILE A 2 -12.30 -14.08 7.41
N VAL A 3 -11.64 -15.22 7.16
CA VAL A 3 -10.22 -15.42 7.50
C VAL A 3 -9.32 -14.42 6.77
N SER A 4 -9.63 -14.11 5.51
CA SER A 4 -8.88 -13.13 4.73
C SER A 4 -9.06 -11.71 5.26
N ILE A 5 -10.27 -11.34 5.73
CA ILE A 5 -10.56 -10.03 6.34
C ILE A 5 -9.79 -9.85 7.65
N ARG A 6 -9.71 -10.90 8.47
CA ARG A 6 -8.94 -10.88 9.72
C ARG A 6 -7.43 -10.79 9.49
N SER A 7 -6.95 -11.27 8.36
CA SER A 7 -5.55 -11.13 7.95
C SER A 7 -5.33 -9.91 7.05
N GLN A 8 -4.08 -9.50 6.82
CA GLN A 8 -3.78 -8.42 5.86
C GLN A 8 -4.05 -8.80 4.38
N ARG A 9 -4.42 -10.06 4.10
CA ARG A 9 -4.64 -10.59 2.74
C ARG A 9 -5.77 -9.89 2.00
N TYR A 10 -6.87 -9.59 2.69
CA TYR A 10 -8.01 -8.91 2.09
C TYR A 10 -7.63 -7.52 1.53
N GLY A 11 -6.86 -6.75 2.30
CA GLY A 11 -6.37 -5.44 1.85
C GLY A 11 -5.43 -5.56 0.64
N MET A 12 -4.50 -6.52 0.67
CA MET A 12 -3.55 -6.74 -0.42
C MET A 12 -4.25 -7.18 -1.72
N GLN A 13 -5.16 -8.16 -1.64
CA GLN A 13 -5.93 -8.63 -2.80
C GLN A 13 -6.68 -7.47 -3.47
N LYS A 14 -7.33 -6.63 -2.67
CA LYS A 14 -8.05 -5.47 -3.15
C LYS A 14 -7.12 -4.42 -3.79
N HIS A 15 -5.97 -4.16 -3.18
CA HIS A 15 -4.98 -3.24 -3.72
C HIS A 15 -4.51 -3.66 -5.11
N LEU A 16 -4.18 -4.95 -5.28
CA LEU A 16 -3.75 -5.51 -6.55
C LEU A 16 -4.84 -5.41 -7.63
N LEU A 17 -6.10 -5.72 -7.28
CA LEU A 17 -7.23 -5.59 -8.20
C LEU A 17 -7.47 -4.14 -8.64
N LYS A 18 -7.27 -3.16 -7.76
CA LYS A 18 -7.39 -1.73 -8.14
C LYS A 18 -6.28 -1.27 -9.07
N ARG A 19 -5.08 -1.87 -8.96
CA ARG A 19 -3.92 -1.51 -9.79
C ARG A 19 -3.79 -2.33 -11.06
N SER A 20 -4.61 -3.37 -11.25
CA SER A 20 -4.54 -4.25 -12.41
C SER A 20 -4.93 -3.57 -13.73
N GLY A 21 -5.51 -2.36 -13.68
CA GLY A 21 -5.94 -1.63 -14.86
C GLY A 21 -7.29 -2.08 -15.43
N TYR A 22 -7.98 -3.02 -14.77
CA TYR A 22 -9.33 -3.43 -15.17
C TYR A 22 -10.36 -2.43 -14.64
N SER A 23 -11.19 -1.91 -15.55
CA SER A 23 -12.24 -0.93 -15.21
C SER A 23 -13.46 -1.57 -14.53
N ARG A 24 -13.70 -2.86 -14.75
CA ARG A 24 -14.86 -3.59 -14.21
C ARG A 24 -14.40 -4.82 -13.43
N VAL A 25 -14.14 -4.64 -12.14
CA VAL A 25 -13.74 -5.73 -11.24
C VAL A 25 -14.99 -6.29 -10.54
N MET A 26 -15.18 -7.61 -10.67
CA MET A 26 -16.22 -8.33 -9.95
C MET A 26 -15.60 -9.13 -8.79
N TYR A 27 -16.24 -9.11 -7.63
CA TYR A 27 -15.83 -9.88 -6.45
C TYR A 27 -16.91 -10.92 -6.12
N LEU A 28 -16.59 -12.19 -6.36
CA LEU A 28 -17.50 -13.31 -6.12
C LEU A 28 -17.39 -13.82 -4.68
N ILE A 29 -18.53 -13.98 -4.02
CA ILE A 29 -18.65 -14.50 -2.66
C ILE A 29 -19.54 -15.74 -2.71
N GLU A 30 -18.95 -16.89 -2.42
CA GLU A 30 -19.64 -18.17 -2.36
C GLU A 30 -20.12 -18.49 -0.94
N GLY A 31 -21.33 -19.04 -0.84
CA GLY A 31 -21.99 -19.46 0.39
C GLY A 31 -22.85 -18.38 1.03
N ASP A 32 -23.58 -18.79 2.07
CA ASP A 32 -24.37 -17.87 2.88
C ASP A 32 -23.49 -17.12 3.90
N ILE A 33 -23.42 -15.80 3.72
CA ILE A 33 -22.66 -14.90 4.59
C ILE A 33 -23.37 -14.70 5.93
N ASP A 34 -24.71 -14.80 5.94
CA ASP A 34 -25.55 -14.45 7.08
C ASP A 34 -25.66 -15.59 8.09
N ALA A 35 -25.39 -16.83 7.68
CA ALA A 35 -25.35 -18.00 8.54
C ALA A 35 -24.12 -18.05 9.49
N HIS A 36 -23.13 -17.16 9.32
CA HIS A 36 -21.89 -17.21 10.08
C HIS A 36 -21.90 -16.25 11.28
N ASN A 37 -21.41 -16.68 12.46
CA ASN A 37 -21.27 -15.84 13.67
C ASN A 37 -20.54 -14.48 13.48
N ASN A 38 -19.81 -14.29 12.38
CA ASN A 38 -19.09 -13.05 12.05
C ASN A 38 -19.71 -12.32 10.85
N ALA A 39 -20.99 -12.55 10.55
CA ALA A 39 -21.69 -11.99 9.40
C ALA A 39 -21.55 -10.47 9.30
N GLN A 40 -21.54 -9.76 10.43
CA GLN A 40 -21.38 -8.30 10.47
C GLN A 40 -20.09 -7.82 9.79
N TYR A 41 -18.95 -8.48 10.03
CA TYR A 41 -17.68 -8.12 9.41
C TYR A 41 -17.70 -8.34 7.90
N ALA A 42 -18.34 -9.43 7.46
CA ALA A 42 -18.46 -9.76 6.05
C ALA A 42 -19.43 -8.80 5.33
N ARG A 43 -20.55 -8.43 5.96
CA ARG A 43 -21.48 -7.40 5.45
C ARG A 43 -20.79 -6.06 5.29
N ASN A 44 -20.06 -5.60 6.32
CA ASN A 44 -19.33 -4.33 6.24
C ASN A 44 -18.28 -4.36 5.13
N ALA A 45 -17.54 -5.47 4.99
CA ALA A 45 -16.59 -5.65 3.90
C ALA A 45 -17.27 -5.60 2.52
N CYS A 46 -18.45 -6.22 2.35
CA CYS A 46 -19.24 -6.12 1.12
C CYS A 46 -19.60 -4.66 0.79
N VAL A 47 -20.12 -3.93 1.77
CA VAL A 47 -20.50 -2.51 1.60
C VAL A 47 -19.27 -1.67 1.20
N HIS A 48 -18.12 -1.90 1.85
CA HIS A 48 -16.89 -1.21 1.47
C HIS A 48 -16.45 -1.54 0.04
N LEU A 49 -16.53 -2.80 -0.39
CA LEU A 49 -16.17 -3.20 -1.76
C LEU A 49 -17.05 -2.49 -2.79
N GLN A 50 -18.35 -2.40 -2.54
CA GLN A 50 -19.28 -1.76 -3.49
C GLN A 50 -19.13 -0.23 -3.49
N LEU A 51 -19.22 0.40 -2.31
CA LEU A 51 -19.32 1.86 -2.21
C LEU A 51 -17.96 2.55 -2.30
N ASN A 52 -16.93 2.03 -1.63
CA ASN A 52 -15.63 2.69 -1.53
C ASN A 52 -14.65 2.19 -2.61
N ASP A 53 -14.79 0.94 -3.03
CA ASP A 53 -13.89 0.34 -4.00
C ASP A 53 -14.48 0.23 -5.41
N GLY A 54 -15.80 0.39 -5.57
CA GLY A 54 -16.49 0.38 -6.86
C GLY A 54 -16.60 -1.01 -7.50
N PHE A 55 -16.44 -2.08 -6.72
CA PHE A 55 -16.47 -3.44 -7.23
C PHE A 55 -17.91 -3.96 -7.33
N THR A 56 -18.19 -4.73 -8.38
CA THR A 56 -19.48 -5.45 -8.50
C THR A 56 -19.42 -6.71 -7.65
N LEU A 57 -20.33 -6.87 -6.69
CA LEU A 57 -20.41 -8.11 -5.92
C LEU A 57 -21.28 -9.13 -6.65
N LEU A 58 -20.76 -10.36 -6.75
CA LEU A 58 -21.52 -11.54 -7.17
C LEU A 58 -21.65 -12.47 -5.97
N ARG A 59 -22.88 -12.90 -5.65
CA ARG A 59 -23.12 -13.84 -4.55
C ARG A 59 -23.66 -15.13 -5.13
N THR A 60 -23.11 -16.26 -4.70
CA THR A 60 -23.52 -17.59 -5.14
C THR A 60 -23.75 -18.48 -3.94
N ALA A 61 -24.75 -19.36 -4.00
CA ALA A 61 -25.10 -20.21 -2.86
C ALA A 61 -24.07 -21.33 -2.63
N GLY A 62 -23.34 -21.73 -3.67
CA GLY A 62 -22.33 -22.78 -3.63
C GLY A 62 -21.71 -23.03 -5.00
N ILE A 63 -20.83 -24.01 -5.08
CA ILE A 63 -20.01 -24.26 -6.28
C ILE A 63 -20.80 -24.47 -7.58
N ASN A 64 -21.94 -25.16 -7.53
CA ASN A 64 -22.77 -25.40 -8.73
C ASN A 64 -23.35 -24.10 -9.28
N ASP A 65 -23.72 -23.19 -8.38
CA ASP A 65 -24.22 -21.87 -8.73
C ASP A 65 -23.08 -21.01 -9.27
N THR A 66 -21.91 -21.02 -8.60
CA THR A 66 -20.67 -20.38 -9.08
C THR A 66 -20.30 -20.79 -10.50
N LEU A 67 -20.31 -22.09 -10.80
CA LEU A 67 -20.01 -22.62 -12.13
C LEU A 67 -21.04 -22.17 -13.17
N ARG A 68 -22.33 -22.14 -12.81
CA ARG A 68 -23.40 -21.64 -13.69
C ARG A 68 -23.22 -20.15 -13.97
N THR A 69 -22.89 -19.35 -12.96
CA THR A 69 -22.59 -17.93 -13.11
C THR A 69 -21.41 -17.72 -14.06
N TYR A 70 -20.30 -18.46 -13.89
CA TYR A 70 -19.17 -18.36 -14.80
C TYR A 70 -19.51 -18.76 -16.23
N LYS A 71 -20.24 -19.86 -16.43
CA LYS A 71 -20.70 -20.28 -17.78
C LYS A 71 -21.50 -19.16 -18.46
N ASN A 72 -22.43 -18.55 -17.73
CA ASN A 72 -23.28 -17.48 -18.26
C ASN A 72 -22.47 -16.22 -18.56
N LEU A 73 -21.54 -15.84 -17.67
CA LEU A 73 -20.65 -14.69 -17.89
C LEU A 73 -19.74 -14.91 -19.10
N SER A 74 -19.15 -16.09 -19.27
CA SER A 74 -18.30 -16.41 -20.42
C SER A 74 -19.08 -16.31 -21.73
N LYS A 75 -20.29 -16.88 -21.78
CA LYS A 75 -21.17 -16.76 -22.96
C LYS A 75 -21.55 -15.32 -23.26
N TYR A 76 -21.92 -14.56 -22.23
CA TYR A 76 -22.27 -13.15 -22.39
C TYR A 76 -21.10 -12.32 -22.93
N VAL A 77 -19.87 -12.57 -22.45
CA VAL A 77 -18.67 -11.89 -22.96
C VAL A 77 -18.39 -12.29 -24.41
N GLU A 78 -18.52 -13.58 -24.74
CA GLU A 78 -18.36 -14.07 -26.12
C GLU A 78 -19.37 -13.41 -27.07
N GLU A 79 -20.65 -13.36 -26.69
CA GLU A 79 -21.70 -12.70 -27.45
C GLU A 79 -21.44 -11.19 -27.59
N LEU A 80 -21.05 -10.52 -26.50
CA LEU A 80 -20.75 -9.08 -26.49
C LEU A 80 -19.60 -8.72 -27.44
N TYR A 81 -18.56 -9.55 -27.48
CA TYR A 81 -17.38 -9.29 -28.31
C TYR A 81 -17.42 -9.97 -29.69
N SER A 82 -18.43 -10.80 -29.98
CA SER A 82 -18.54 -11.57 -31.23
C SER A 82 -18.49 -10.71 -32.50
N GLN A 83 -18.94 -9.45 -32.41
CA GLN A 83 -19.01 -8.51 -33.53
C GLN A 83 -17.76 -7.63 -33.67
N PHE A 84 -16.82 -7.71 -32.73
CA PHE A 84 -15.63 -6.87 -32.70
C PHE A 84 -14.43 -7.66 -33.24
N VAL A 85 -13.98 -7.30 -34.45
CA VAL A 85 -12.82 -7.91 -35.11
C VAL A 85 -11.82 -6.82 -35.48
N GLY A 86 -10.55 -7.02 -35.16
CA GLY A 86 -9.45 -6.11 -35.50
C GLY A 86 -8.73 -5.51 -34.30
N PRO A 87 -7.71 -4.66 -34.54
CA PRO A 87 -6.97 -4.00 -33.47
C PRO A 87 -7.89 -3.05 -32.69
N ALA A 88 -7.73 -3.02 -31.37
CA ALA A 88 -8.48 -2.11 -30.53
C ALA A 88 -8.15 -0.65 -30.89
N PRO A 89 -9.14 0.27 -30.88
CA PRO A 89 -8.86 1.67 -31.08
C PRO A 89 -7.88 2.20 -30.01
N PRO A 90 -7.03 3.18 -30.34
CA PRO A 90 -6.06 3.75 -29.40
C PRO A 90 -6.75 4.19 -28.11
N GLY A 91 -6.25 3.72 -26.96
CA GLY A 91 -6.82 4.01 -25.64
C GLY A 91 -7.99 3.11 -25.21
N SER A 92 -8.45 2.19 -26.07
CA SER A 92 -9.42 1.12 -25.74
C SER A 92 -8.76 -0.26 -25.67
N GLU A 93 -7.43 -0.31 -25.65
CA GLU A 93 -6.66 -1.55 -25.59
C GLU A 93 -6.90 -2.24 -24.24
N CYS A 94 -7.26 -3.52 -24.29
CA CYS A 94 -7.36 -4.34 -23.10
C CYS A 94 -5.96 -4.58 -22.51
N VAL A 95 -5.87 -4.58 -21.18
CA VAL A 95 -4.63 -4.96 -20.48
C VAL A 95 -4.22 -6.37 -20.91
N THR A 96 -3.03 -6.49 -21.47
CA THR A 96 -2.49 -7.79 -21.88
C THR A 96 -2.11 -8.64 -20.66
N MET A 97 -2.19 -9.95 -20.81
CA MET A 97 -1.78 -10.87 -19.74
C MET A 97 -0.29 -10.70 -19.37
N GLY A 98 0.56 -10.32 -20.31
CA GLY A 98 1.97 -10.01 -20.06
C GLY A 98 2.12 -8.77 -19.17
N ALA A 99 1.45 -7.67 -19.52
CA ALA A 99 1.46 -6.44 -18.73
C ALA A 99 0.93 -6.67 -17.30
N LEU A 100 -0.16 -7.44 -17.16
CA LEU A 100 -0.72 -7.81 -15.86
C LEU A 100 0.29 -8.60 -15.00
N LYS A 101 0.95 -9.61 -15.58
CA LYS A 101 1.96 -10.41 -14.86
C LYS A 101 3.13 -9.55 -14.41
N SER A 102 3.63 -8.67 -15.27
CA SER A 102 4.73 -7.75 -14.93
C SER A 102 4.35 -6.80 -13.80
N LEU A 103 3.12 -6.27 -13.81
CA LEU A 103 2.59 -5.43 -12.72
C LEU A 103 2.51 -6.22 -11.39
N LEU A 104 2.00 -7.45 -11.43
CA LEU A 104 1.94 -8.29 -10.22
C LEU A 104 3.32 -8.66 -9.67
N GLN A 105 4.34 -8.72 -10.53
CA GLN A 105 5.73 -8.95 -10.12
C GLN A 105 6.37 -7.69 -9.52
N SER A 106 6.18 -6.52 -10.13
CA SER A 106 6.72 -5.26 -9.60
C SER A 106 6.12 -4.90 -8.24
N GLU A 107 4.87 -5.23 -7.98
CA GLU A 107 4.25 -5.07 -6.66
C GLU A 107 4.89 -5.92 -5.56
N ARG A 108 5.62 -6.98 -5.94
CA ARG A 108 6.35 -7.83 -4.98
C ARG A 108 7.78 -7.36 -4.76
N THR A 109 8.28 -6.43 -5.59
CA THR A 109 9.63 -5.90 -5.45
C THR A 109 9.59 -4.63 -4.60
N LEU A 110 10.14 -4.71 -3.40
CA LEU A 110 10.34 -3.54 -2.55
C LEU A 110 11.52 -2.72 -3.07
N THR A 111 11.34 -1.42 -3.22
CA THR A 111 12.46 -0.53 -3.52
C THR A 111 13.31 -0.29 -2.26
N VAL A 112 14.54 0.22 -2.44
CA VAL A 112 15.38 0.65 -1.30
C VAL A 112 14.69 1.73 -0.46
N GLN A 113 13.88 2.59 -1.10
CA GLN A 113 13.11 3.61 -0.40
C GLN A 113 11.99 2.98 0.45
N ASP A 114 11.28 1.99 -0.09
CA ASP A 114 10.24 1.26 0.65
C ASP A 114 10.82 0.52 1.84
N MET A 115 11.96 -0.14 1.66
CA MET A 115 12.67 -0.81 2.73
C MET A 115 13.09 0.18 3.82
N PHE A 116 13.65 1.33 3.44
CA PHE A 116 14.03 2.36 4.40
C PHE A 116 12.82 2.93 5.15
N LYS A 117 11.71 3.15 4.44
CA LYS A 117 10.45 3.58 5.04
C LYS A 117 9.92 2.57 6.05
N LEU A 118 10.05 1.27 5.78
CA LEU A 118 9.69 0.20 6.71
C LEU A 118 10.62 0.19 7.93
N GLN A 119 11.93 0.27 7.73
CA GLN A 119 12.92 0.34 8.81
C GLN A 119 12.63 1.50 9.78
N LEU A 120 12.26 2.67 9.27
CA LEU A 120 11.87 3.82 10.11
C LEU A 120 10.59 3.56 10.89
N GLN A 121 9.60 2.88 10.30
CA GLN A 121 8.34 2.54 10.98
C GLN A 121 8.49 1.50 12.09
N HIS A 122 9.58 0.73 12.09
CA HIS A 122 9.90 -0.16 13.21
C HIS A 122 10.35 0.59 14.48
N ILE A 123 10.68 1.88 14.38
CA ILE A 123 11.07 2.70 15.53
C ILE A 123 9.81 3.12 16.32
N PRO A 124 9.70 2.79 17.62
CA PRO A 124 8.52 3.12 18.41
C PRO A 124 8.17 4.61 18.43
N GLY A 125 6.96 4.94 17.95
CA GLY A 125 6.46 6.31 17.85
C GLY A 125 6.70 6.98 16.50
N ILE A 126 7.34 6.28 15.54
CA ILE A 126 7.48 6.73 14.15
C ILE A 126 6.39 6.07 13.30
N GLY A 127 5.31 6.80 13.04
CA GLY A 127 4.23 6.34 12.15
C GLY A 127 4.55 6.53 10.66
N LYS A 128 3.69 5.98 9.80
CA LYS A 128 3.80 6.03 8.33
C LYS A 128 4.12 7.42 7.78
N GLN A 129 3.41 8.45 8.23
CA GLN A 129 3.56 9.82 7.74
C GLN A 129 4.90 10.45 8.13
N ALA A 130 5.44 10.12 9.31
CA ALA A 130 6.74 10.62 9.74
C ALA A 130 7.87 9.93 8.95
N ALA A 131 7.77 8.62 8.75
CA ALA A 131 8.70 7.88 7.89
C ALA A 131 8.67 8.40 6.44
N GLU A 132 7.48 8.67 5.89
CA GLU A 132 7.29 9.27 4.57
C GLU A 132 7.96 10.65 4.45
N ALA A 133 7.85 11.50 5.48
CA ALA A 133 8.49 12.81 5.51
C ALA A 133 10.03 12.69 5.48
N VAL A 134 10.59 11.73 6.21
CA VAL A 134 12.03 11.46 6.23
C VAL A 134 12.49 10.93 4.88
N VAL A 135 11.85 9.90 4.32
CA VAL A 135 12.24 9.29 3.04
C VAL A 135 12.11 10.27 1.87
N ARG A 136 11.12 11.16 1.88
CA ARG A 136 10.97 12.21 0.85
C ARG A 136 12.19 13.13 0.77
N ASN A 137 12.79 13.45 1.91
CA ASN A 137 13.99 14.31 1.98
C ASN A 137 15.27 13.49 1.85
N PHE A 138 15.27 12.26 2.35
CA PHE A 138 16.39 11.32 2.35
C PHE A 138 15.94 9.96 1.81
N PRO A 139 15.90 9.77 0.48
CA PRO A 139 15.36 8.56 -0.14
C PRO A 139 15.97 7.24 0.31
N THR A 140 17.25 7.24 0.69
CA THR A 140 17.98 6.02 1.05
C THR A 140 18.68 6.17 2.40
N PRO A 141 18.96 5.06 3.10
CA PRO A 141 19.70 5.09 4.36
C PRO A 141 21.07 5.78 4.21
N MET A 142 21.76 5.56 3.09
CA MET A 142 23.04 6.19 2.80
C MET A 142 22.94 7.70 2.61
N ARG A 143 21.89 8.19 1.95
CA ARG A 143 21.67 9.63 1.79
C ARG A 143 21.28 10.28 3.11
N PHE A 144 20.45 9.60 3.90
CA PHE A 144 20.13 10.00 5.27
C PHE A 144 21.40 10.13 6.11
N TRP A 145 22.28 9.12 6.08
CA TRP A 145 23.55 9.15 6.80
C TRP A 145 24.43 10.33 6.38
N ARG A 146 24.61 10.53 5.07
CA ARG A 146 25.49 11.59 4.56
C ARG A 146 24.98 12.99 4.90
N GLU A 147 23.71 13.26 4.64
CA GLU A 147 23.17 14.62 4.67
C GLU A 147 22.57 14.99 6.04
N ALA A 148 21.88 14.04 6.68
CA ALA A 148 21.23 14.27 7.96
C ALA A 148 22.18 14.02 9.15
N VAL A 149 23.01 12.98 9.08
CA VAL A 149 23.89 12.56 10.19
C VAL A 149 25.27 13.22 10.13
N LEU A 150 25.99 13.11 9.01
CA LEU A 150 27.35 13.69 8.88
C LEU A 150 27.33 15.19 8.57
N GLY A 151 26.27 15.66 7.90
CA GLY A 151 26.14 17.04 7.45
C GLY A 151 27.22 17.46 6.44
N PRO A 152 27.34 18.77 6.14
CA PRO A 152 28.22 19.29 5.09
C PRO A 152 29.72 19.08 5.39
N LEU A 153 30.06 18.84 6.67
CA LEU A 153 31.43 18.67 7.13
C LEU A 153 31.90 17.20 7.12
N GLY A 154 31.01 16.24 6.83
CA GLY A 154 31.39 14.82 6.71
C GLY A 154 31.85 14.16 8.02
N LYS A 155 31.75 14.85 9.17
CA LYS A 155 32.24 14.35 10.45
C LYS A 155 31.20 13.47 11.12
N ARG A 156 31.63 12.33 11.66
CA ARG A 156 30.78 11.48 12.49
C ARG A 156 30.31 12.30 13.70
N PRO A 157 29.03 12.21 14.09
CA PRO A 157 28.56 12.92 15.25
C PRO A 157 29.08 12.23 16.51
N GLU A 158 30.25 12.66 16.99
CA GLU A 158 30.90 12.18 18.21
C GLU A 158 30.61 13.10 19.40
N THR A 159 30.10 14.30 19.15
CA THR A 159 29.80 15.32 20.17
C THR A 159 28.30 15.60 20.26
N ALA A 160 27.82 15.98 21.45
CA ALA A 160 26.41 16.34 21.67
C ALA A 160 25.92 17.46 20.73
N GLU A 161 26.81 18.38 20.36
CA GLU A 161 26.51 19.50 19.45
C GLU A 161 26.25 19.05 18.01
N THR A 162 27.06 18.13 17.48
CA THR A 162 26.88 17.59 16.12
C THR A 162 25.63 16.71 16.03
N MET A 163 25.31 16.00 17.10
CA MET A 163 24.06 15.25 17.25
C MET A 163 22.82 16.16 17.36
N HIS A 164 22.92 17.29 18.08
CA HIS A 164 21.84 18.28 18.15
C HIS A 164 21.61 18.95 16.79
N ALA A 165 22.69 19.21 16.03
CA ALA A 165 22.61 19.73 14.67
C ALA A 165 21.91 18.74 13.71
N ALA A 166 22.18 17.43 13.84
CA ALA A 166 21.48 16.39 13.08
C ALA A 166 19.98 16.33 13.46
N ALA A 167 19.66 16.39 14.76
CA ALA A 167 18.27 16.39 15.24
C ALA A 167 17.50 17.64 14.76
N LYS A 168 18.16 18.80 14.68
CA LYS A 168 17.56 20.05 14.18
C LYS A 168 17.12 19.94 12.70
N ARG A 169 17.91 19.26 11.86
CA ARG A 169 17.58 19.02 10.44
C ARG A 169 16.36 18.13 10.26
N LEU A 170 16.20 17.13 11.14
CA LEU A 170 15.05 16.23 11.10
C LEU A 170 13.80 16.85 11.72
N LYS A 171 13.96 17.69 12.76
CA LYS A 171 12.84 18.34 13.47
C LYS A 171 11.97 19.19 12.54
N THR A 172 12.56 19.88 11.57
CA THR A 172 11.87 20.83 10.68
C THR A 172 11.20 20.17 9.48
N LEU A 173 11.30 18.85 9.33
CA LEU A 173 10.73 18.16 8.18
C LEU A 173 9.20 18.22 8.21
N PRO A 174 8.55 18.65 7.11
CA PRO A 174 7.12 18.74 7.04
C PRO A 174 6.49 17.36 6.90
N ILE A 175 5.55 17.06 7.80
CA ILE A 175 4.64 15.93 7.74
C ILE A 175 3.30 16.43 7.19
N ASN A 176 2.98 15.99 5.98
CA ASN A 176 1.68 16.26 5.38
C ASN A 176 0.65 15.24 5.88
N GLN A 177 -0.31 15.69 6.68
CA GLN A 177 -1.45 14.91 7.17
C GLN A 177 -2.75 15.39 6.51
N GLY A 178 -2.78 15.40 5.17
CA GLY A 178 -3.92 15.94 4.42
C GLY A 178 -4.07 17.45 4.64
N LEU A 179 -5.10 17.88 5.37
CA LEU A 179 -5.41 19.28 5.67
C LEU A 179 -4.52 19.93 6.74
N ARG A 180 -3.71 19.14 7.45
CA ARG A 180 -2.79 19.65 8.48
C ARG A 180 -1.34 19.38 8.09
N THR A 181 -0.52 20.43 8.15
CA THR A 181 0.94 20.34 8.10
C THR A 181 1.46 20.36 9.52
N THR A 182 2.13 19.27 9.91
CA THR A 182 2.85 19.20 11.19
C THR A 182 4.33 18.99 10.89
N VAL A 183 5.18 19.06 11.90
CA VAL A 183 6.61 18.74 11.74
C VAL A 183 6.93 17.43 12.46
N VAL A 184 8.01 16.76 12.06
CA VAL A 184 8.49 15.54 12.74
C VAL A 184 8.69 15.78 14.23
N GLY A 185 9.20 16.95 14.60
CA GLY A 185 9.39 17.32 15.99
C GLY A 185 10.63 16.68 16.62
N GLU A 186 11.06 17.27 17.74
CA GLU A 186 12.37 16.98 18.32
C GLU A 186 12.46 15.58 18.93
N THR A 187 11.39 15.13 19.59
CA THR A 187 11.32 13.81 20.22
C THR A 187 11.43 12.68 19.20
N LYS A 188 10.79 12.83 18.03
CA LYS A 188 10.87 11.82 16.95
C LYS A 188 12.24 11.85 16.28
N ALA A 189 12.79 13.04 16.04
CA ALA A 189 14.14 13.20 15.48
C ALA A 189 15.22 12.53 16.36
N LYS A 190 15.19 12.76 17.68
CA LYS A 190 16.11 12.13 18.65
C LYS A 190 15.96 10.61 18.66
N LYS A 191 14.74 10.08 18.64
CA LYS A 191 14.48 8.62 18.58
C LYS A 191 15.04 7.98 17.31
N ILE A 192 14.84 8.60 16.16
CA ILE A 192 15.37 8.10 14.89
C ILE A 192 16.91 8.02 14.95
N LEU A 193 17.55 9.09 15.45
CA LEU A 193 19.00 9.14 15.56
C LEU A 193 19.54 8.12 16.58
N ASN A 194 18.93 7.98 17.75
CA ASN A 194 19.33 6.97 18.74
C ASN A 194 19.28 5.55 18.18
N CYS A 195 18.18 5.22 17.51
CA CYS A 195 17.95 3.87 17.02
C CYS A 195 18.88 3.51 15.85
N LEU A 196 19.30 4.50 15.05
CA LEU A 196 20.19 4.28 13.90
C LEU A 196 21.67 4.43 14.24
N LEU A 197 22.02 5.21 15.27
CA LEU A 197 23.40 5.46 15.68
C LEU A 197 23.86 4.59 16.85
N ASN A 198 22.94 3.86 17.48
CA ASN A 198 23.20 3.08 18.70
C ASN A 198 23.82 3.94 19.82
N VAL A 199 23.42 5.20 19.90
CA VAL A 199 23.86 6.16 20.91
C VAL A 199 22.66 6.48 21.78
N ASN A 200 22.83 6.51 23.10
CA ASN A 200 21.75 6.83 24.04
C ASN A 200 21.72 8.35 24.29
N PHE A 201 20.74 9.08 23.73
CA PHE A 201 20.34 10.36 24.32
C PHE A 201 19.69 10.09 25.68
N THR A 202 20.24 10.67 26.75
CA THR A 202 19.48 11.05 27.96
C THR A 202 18.71 12.34 27.70
#